data_AF-A0AAW9V9U5-F1
#
_entry.id   AF-A0AAW9V9U5-F1
#
_cell.length_a   1.000
_cell.length_b   1.000
_cell.length_c   1.000
_cell.angle_alpha   90.00
_cell.angle_beta   90.00
_cell.angle_gamma   90.00
#
_symmetry.space_group_name_H-M   'P 1'
#
loop_
_entity.id
_entity.type
_entity.pdbx_description
1 polymer ?
#
loop_
_entity_poly.entity_id
_entity_poly.type
_entity_poly.pdbx_seq_one_letter_code
_entity_poly.pdbx_strand_id
1 'polypeptide(L)'
;MNDTISHAIECWTSRPTWFSSHPMDVKELRQAISNLKKVMPPPTLQEIKEAIHFYVDDAPTLLGTPSDLSQAVHEFAVKIYNKL
;
A
#
# COMPACT_ATOMS: atom_id res chain seq x y z
N MET A 1 -0.88 9.84 -12.21
CA MET A 1 -1.12 8.69 -11.31
C MET A 1 -2.60 8.34 -11.44
N ASN A 2 -2.98 7.06 -11.40
CA ASN A 2 -4.40 6.67 -11.47
C ASN A 2 -5.03 6.88 -10.08
N ASP A 3 -5.74 7.99 -9.90
CA ASP A 3 -6.33 8.39 -8.61
C ASP A 3 -7.20 7.30 -7.96
N THR A 4 -7.80 6.44 -8.78
CA THR A 4 -8.60 5.30 -8.31
C THR A 4 -7.79 4.30 -7.49
N ILE A 5 -6.55 4.01 -7.91
CA ILE A 5 -5.67 3.05 -7.24
C ILE A 5 -5.15 3.66 -5.94
N SER A 6 -4.73 4.93 -5.98
CA SER A 6 -4.29 5.69 -4.80
C SER A 6 -5.37 5.71 -3.72
N HIS A 7 -6.60 6.08 -4.10
CA HIS A 7 -7.72 6.14 -3.17
C HIS A 7 -8.12 4.76 -2.63
N ALA A 8 -7.98 3.71 -3.44
CA ALA A 8 -8.25 2.35 -3.00
C ALA A 8 -7.31 1.88 -1.88
N ILE A 9 -6.05 2.34 -1.87
CA ILE A 9 -5.04 1.95 -0.86
C ILE A 9 -4.81 2.97 0.25
N GLU A 10 -5.42 4.15 0.15
CA GLU A 10 -5.25 5.27 1.06
C GLU A 10 -5.55 4.91 2.52
N CYS A 11 -6.59 4.09 2.76
CA CYS A 11 -6.99 3.66 4.11
C CYS A 11 -5.88 2.96 4.91
N TRP A 12 -4.94 2.33 4.20
CA TRP A 12 -3.80 1.65 4.76
C TRP A 12 -2.52 2.48 4.67
N THR A 13 -2.25 3.10 3.52
CA THR A 13 -0.98 3.81 3.25
C THR A 13 -0.88 5.18 3.91
N SER A 14 -2.00 5.83 4.23
CA SER A 14 -2.02 7.08 5.01
C SER A 14 -1.55 6.91 6.46
N ARG A 15 -1.40 5.67 6.93
CA ARG A 15 -0.95 5.38 8.29
C ARG A 15 0.57 5.37 8.36
N PRO A 16 1.18 6.04 9.36
CA PRO A 16 2.63 6.02 9.51
C PRO A 16 3.17 4.66 9.96
N THR A 17 2.28 3.71 10.30
CA THR A 17 2.59 2.32 10.66
C THR A 17 2.15 1.32 9.59
N TRP A 18 1.97 1.74 8.33
CA TRP A 18 1.53 0.87 7.22
C TRP A 18 2.31 -0.45 7.10
N PHE A 19 3.60 -0.44 7.45
CA PHE A 19 4.49 -1.59 7.43
C PHE A 19 4.33 -2.54 8.62
N SER A 20 3.59 -2.15 9.66
CA SER A 20 3.51 -2.90 10.90
C SER A 20 2.62 -4.14 10.78
N SER A 21 2.90 -5.14 11.62
CA SER A 21 2.04 -6.32 11.76
C SER A 21 0.93 -6.12 12.81
N HIS A 22 0.69 -4.89 13.26
CA HIS A 22 -0.36 -4.60 14.23
C HIS A 22 -1.74 -4.96 13.64
N PRO A 23 -2.66 -5.55 14.42
CA PRO A 23 -3.95 -6.02 13.90
C PRO A 23 -4.77 -4.95 13.16
N MET A 24 -4.66 -3.69 13.57
CA MET A 24 -5.31 -2.57 12.88
C MET A 24 -4.75 -2.35 11.48
N ASP A 25 -3.42 -2.31 11.32
CA ASP A 25 -2.78 -2.08 10.01
C ASP A 25 -3.04 -3.27 9.07
N VAL A 26 -3.04 -4.50 9.61
CA VAL A 26 -3.42 -5.70 8.86
C VAL A 26 -4.88 -5.65 8.39
N LYS A 27 -5.79 -5.12 9.21
CA LYS A 27 -7.20 -4.94 8.84
C LYS A 27 -7.32 -3.92 7.69
N GLU A 28 -6.64 -2.79 7.78
CA GLU A 28 -6.66 -1.79 6.72
C GLU A 28 -6.02 -2.29 5.42
N LEU A 29 -4.93 -3.05 5.50
CA LEU A 29 -4.33 -3.68 4.33
C LEU A 29 -5.31 -4.63 3.63
N ARG A 30 -6.09 -5.40 4.38
CA ARG A 30 -7.15 -6.26 3.81
C ARG A 30 -8.25 -5.43 3.15
N GLN A 31 -8.62 -4.30 3.74
CA GLN A 31 -9.59 -3.38 3.16
C GLN A 31 -9.07 -2.76 1.85
N ALA A 32 -7.80 -2.33 1.82
CA ALA A 32 -7.14 -1.83 0.61
C ALA A 32 -7.15 -2.87 -0.52
N ILE A 33 -6.83 -4.13 -0.23
CA ILE A 33 -6.91 -5.23 -1.20
C ILE A 33 -8.35 -5.40 -1.71
N SER A 34 -9.34 -5.36 -0.81
CA SER A 34 -10.76 -5.47 -1.18
C SER A 34 -11.22 -4.32 -2.09
N ASN A 35 -10.72 -3.11 -1.86
CA ASN A 35 -10.99 -1.95 -2.71
C ASN A 35 -10.32 -2.11 -4.08
N LEU A 36 -9.06 -2.53 -4.14
CA LEU A 36 -8.32 -2.73 -5.39
C LEU A 36 -8.96 -3.79 -6.30
N LYS A 37 -9.55 -4.85 -5.74
CA LYS A 37 -10.32 -5.86 -6.52
C LYS A 37 -11.52 -5.28 -7.27
N LYS A 38 -12.01 -4.10 -6.87
CA LYS A 38 -13.14 -3.42 -7.52
C LYS A 38 -12.68 -2.44 -8.60
N VAL A 39 -11.38 -2.18 -8.72
CA VAL A 39 -10.83 -1.26 -9.73
C VAL A 39 -10.83 -1.95 -11.08
N MET A 40 -11.35 -1.25 -12.10
CA MET A 40 -11.40 -1.73 -13.48
C MET A 40 -10.80 -0.65 -14.41
N PRO A 41 -9.81 -1.00 -15.26
CA PRO A 41 -9.20 -2.33 -15.39
C PRO A 41 -8.42 -2.76 -14.14
N PRO A 42 -8.16 -4.08 -13.96
CA PRO A 42 -7.36 -4.57 -12.83
C PRO A 42 -6.00 -3.86 -12.77
N PRO A 43 -5.58 -3.38 -11.59
CA PRO A 43 -4.35 -2.63 -11.47
C PRO A 43 -3.13 -3.54 -11.63
N THR A 44 -2.11 -3.02 -12.30
CA THR A 44 -0.82 -3.69 -12.48
C THR A 44 0.05 -3.60 -11.21
N LEU A 45 1.03 -4.50 -11.10
CA LEU A 45 2.02 -4.44 -10.01
C LEU A 45 2.72 -3.07 -9.93
N GLN A 46 3.06 -2.49 -11.08
CA GLN A 46 3.74 -1.20 -11.15
C GLN A 46 2.84 -0.06 -10.65
N GLU A 47 1.56 -0.04 -11.03
CA GLU A 47 0.62 0.99 -10.55
C GLU A 47 0.38 0.89 -9.04
N ILE A 48 0.28 -0.33 -8.50
CA ILE A 48 0.19 -0.54 -7.04
C ILE A 48 1.45 -0.02 -6.35
N LYS A 49 2.63 -0.33 -6.89
CA LYS A 49 3.91 0.12 -6.34
C LYS A 49 4.01 1.64 -6.31
N GLU A 50 3.69 2.32 -7.41
CA GLU A 50 3.69 3.78 -7.52
C GLU A 50 2.72 4.42 -6.54
N ALA A 51 1.51 3.86 -6.42
CA ALA A 51 0.51 4.37 -5.49
C ALA A 51 0.99 4.26 -4.04
N ILE A 52 1.61 3.14 -3.63
CA ILE A 52 2.16 3.01 -2.27
C ILE A 52 3.30 4.03 -2.08
N HIS A 53 4.23 4.10 -3.05
CA HIS A 53 5.37 5.01 -2.98
C HIS A 53 4.93 6.46 -2.76
N PHE A 54 3.90 6.92 -3.47
CA PHE A 54 3.38 8.28 -3.34
C PHE A 54 3.00 8.67 -1.92
N TYR A 55 2.37 7.76 -1.16
CA TYR A 55 1.97 8.05 0.22
C TYR A 55 3.12 7.90 1.22
N VAL A 56 4.00 6.92 1.03
CA VAL A 56 5.02 6.60 2.03
C VAL A 56 6.26 7.50 1.93
N ASP A 57 6.48 8.14 0.77
CA ASP A 57 7.59 9.08 0.56
C ASP A 57 7.42 10.36 1.40
N ASP A 58 6.17 10.78 1.63
CA ASP A 58 5.82 11.94 2.47
C ASP A 58 5.43 11.55 3.91
N ALA A 59 5.46 10.25 4.24
CA ALA A 59 5.07 9.78 5.56
C ALA A 59 6.17 10.04 6.61
N PRO A 60 5.80 10.39 7.86
CA PRO A 60 6.79 10.58 8.92
C PRO A 60 7.52 9.27 9.22
N THR A 61 8.84 9.35 9.37
CA THR A 61 9.66 8.21 9.77
C THR A 61 9.45 7.92 11.26
N LEU A 62 9.01 6.70 11.58
CA LEU A 62 8.79 6.23 12.95
C LEU A 62 9.79 5.12 13.31
N LEU A 63 9.85 4.78 14.61
CA LEU A 63 10.60 3.61 15.05
C LEU A 63 10.03 2.35 14.37
N GLY A 64 10.89 1.62 13.66
CA GLY A 64 10.52 0.42 12.92
C GLY A 64 10.16 0.67 11.45
N THR A 65 10.17 1.93 10.97
CA THR A 65 10.07 2.21 9.53
C THR A 65 11.20 1.48 8.80
N PRO A 66 10.91 0.77 7.68
CA PRO A 66 11.93 0.07 6.92
C PRO A 66 13.06 1.01 6.47
N SER A 67 14.31 0.61 6.68
CA SER A 67 15.48 1.37 6.22
C SER A 67 15.57 1.46 4.70
N ASP A 68 15.04 0.45 4.00
CA ASP A 68 14.87 0.45 2.54
C ASP A 68 13.37 0.51 2.20
N LEU A 69 12.89 1.74 2.04
CA LEU A 69 11.49 1.99 1.67
C LEU A 69 11.15 1.41 0.30
N SER A 70 12.06 1.48 -0.67
CA SER A 70 11.80 1.00 -2.04
C SER A 70 11.59 -0.52 -2.07
N GLN A 71 12.42 -1.26 -1.32
CA GLN A 71 12.27 -2.70 -1.17
C GLN A 71 10.98 -3.06 -0.42
N ALA A 72 10.68 -2.38 0.69
CA ALA A 72 9.45 -2.63 1.45
C ALA A 72 8.20 -2.34 0.61
N VAL A 73 8.16 -1.22 -0.11
CA VAL A 73 7.09 -0.87 -1.05
C VAL A 73 6.92 -1.95 -2.11
N HIS A 74 8.02 -2.46 -2.67
CA HIS A 74 7.97 -3.54 -3.65
C HIS A 74 7.39 -4.83 -3.06
N GLU A 75 7.82 -5.24 -1.86
CA GLU A 75 7.33 -6.46 -1.19
C GLU A 75 5.83 -6.39 -0.89
N PHE A 76 5.36 -5.25 -0.41
CA PHE A 76 3.93 -5.04 -0.18
C PHE A 76 3.14 -4.98 -1.49
N ALA A 77 3.68 -4.35 -2.53
CA ALA A 77 3.04 -4.34 -3.85
C ALA A 77 2.88 -5.76 -4.41
N VAL A 78 3.91 -6.61 -4.32
CA VAL A 78 3.85 -8.02 -4.74
C VAL A 78 2.82 -8.79 -3.90
N LYS A 79 2.80 -8.59 -2.58
CA LYS A 79 1.84 -9.23 -1.67
C LYS A 79 0.39 -8.85 -1.98
N ILE A 80 0.14 -7.59 -2.34
CA ILE A 80 -1.18 -7.12 -2.75
C ILE A 80 -1.54 -7.72 -4.10
N TYR A 81 -0.64 -7.62 -5.09
CA TYR A 81 -0.87 -8.11 -6.46
C TYR A 81 -1.20 -9.60 -6.50
N ASN A 82 -0.48 -10.43 -5.73
CA ASN A 82 -0.75 -11.87 -5.61
C ASN A 82 -2.13 -12.21 -5.00
N LYS A 83 -2.82 -11.21 -4.45
CA LYS A 83 -4.14 -11.37 -3.82
C LYS A 83 -5.27 -10.75 -4.61
N LEU A 84 -4.99 -10.03 -5.71
CA LEU A 84 -6.03 -9.43 -6.54
C LEU A 84 -6.80 -10.49 -7.31
#